data_AF-A0A8D2M8M0-F1
#
_entry.id   AF-A0A8D2M8M0-F1
#
_cell.length_a   1.000
_cell.length_b   1.000
_cell.length_c   1.000
_cell.angle_alpha   90.00
_cell.angle_beta   90.00
_cell.angle_gamma   90.00
#
_symmetry.space_group_name_H-M   'P 1'
#
loop_
_entity.id
_entity.type
_entity.pdbx_description
1 polymer ?
#
loop_
_entity_poly.entity_id
_entity_poly.type
_entity_poly.pdbx_seq_one_letter_code
_entity_poly.pdbx_strand_id
1 'polypeptide(L)'
;MPEDRDWEAYKVPPTRTPVSERTTSVPNPVDYFQSAFNYVLDSPVGLIRGWIERWQNRNKFYYYHQKFRRVPDLSQCLEGDYLCYYEAEAQWRRDRMVDQEIVEIVRERMAACKQREGPNQFQNCAKEMELLAQVTKAYQDRYGELGFHGNARTCLMKQKHRMMEERKAAVPPQWCWYPSACCFLGLHNKQICTAGLCILSLKSSASPQLQALGAATVGICPLLQNTVCAALPWL
;
A
#
# COMPACT_ATOMS: atom_id res chain seq x y z
N MET A 1 -25.23 -16.66 -8.34
CA MET A 1 -24.64 -15.31 -8.27
C MET A 1 -25.01 -14.62 -9.57
N PRO A 2 -25.55 -13.39 -9.60
CA PRO A 2 -25.56 -12.66 -10.86
C PRO A 2 -24.13 -12.70 -11.42
N GLU A 3 -23.98 -12.84 -12.73
CA GLU A 3 -22.67 -12.67 -13.38
C GLU A 3 -22.27 -11.20 -13.25
N ASP A 4 -21.87 -10.82 -12.04
CA ASP A 4 -21.15 -9.59 -11.81
C ASP A 4 -19.91 -9.71 -12.67
N ARG A 5 -19.74 -8.77 -13.60
CA ARG A 5 -18.53 -8.64 -14.40
C ARG A 5 -17.36 -8.71 -13.42
N ASP A 6 -16.58 -9.80 -13.46
CA ASP A 6 -15.43 -10.04 -12.58
C ASP A 6 -14.53 -8.81 -12.60
N TRP A 7 -14.75 -7.94 -11.64
CA TRP A 7 -14.09 -6.67 -11.63
C TRP A 7 -12.72 -6.92 -11.06
N GLU A 8 -11.69 -6.41 -11.75
CA GLU A 8 -10.31 -6.78 -11.47
C GLU A 8 -9.86 -6.49 -10.03
N ALA A 9 -10.60 -5.63 -9.36
CA ALA A 9 -10.37 -5.31 -7.97
C ALA A 9 -10.92 -6.36 -6.96
N TYR A 10 -11.66 -7.41 -7.34
CA TYR A 10 -12.00 -8.58 -6.50
C TYR A 10 -11.76 -9.85 -7.31
N LYS A 11 -10.50 -10.07 -7.71
CA LYS A 11 -10.10 -11.32 -8.35
C LYS A 11 -10.17 -12.46 -7.34
N VAL A 12 -11.04 -13.42 -7.61
CA VAL A 12 -11.15 -14.66 -6.85
C VAL A 12 -10.40 -15.76 -7.60
N PRO A 13 -9.52 -16.55 -6.94
CA PRO A 13 -8.94 -17.71 -7.59
C PRO A 13 -10.04 -18.72 -7.97
N PRO A 14 -9.90 -19.43 -9.10
CA PRO A 14 -10.91 -20.40 -9.53
C PRO A 14 -11.12 -21.46 -8.45
N THR A 15 -12.39 -21.72 -8.11
CA THR A 15 -12.74 -22.71 -7.10
C THR A 15 -12.37 -24.11 -7.59
N ARG A 16 -11.52 -24.81 -6.84
CA ARG A 16 -11.15 -26.22 -7.09
C ARG A 16 -11.70 -27.07 -5.95
N THR A 17 -12.86 -27.65 -6.15
CA THR A 17 -13.38 -28.68 -5.25
C THR A 17 -12.87 -30.04 -5.72
N PRO A 18 -12.33 -30.89 -4.82
CA PRO A 18 -12.02 -32.26 -5.19
C PRO A 18 -13.31 -32.97 -5.59
N VAL A 19 -13.20 -33.95 -6.50
CA VAL A 19 -14.31 -34.84 -6.81
C VAL A 19 -14.66 -35.61 -5.54
N SER A 20 -15.94 -35.72 -5.21
CA SER A 20 -16.39 -36.53 -4.08
C SER A 20 -16.21 -38.01 -4.41
N GLU A 21 -15.15 -38.62 -3.89
CA GLU A 21 -14.94 -40.06 -4.02
C GLU A 21 -15.72 -40.80 -2.92
N ARG A 22 -16.60 -41.73 -3.32
CA ARG A 22 -17.38 -42.56 -2.40
C ARG A 22 -16.50 -43.71 -1.89
N THR A 23 -15.91 -43.55 -0.71
CA THR A 23 -15.05 -44.56 -0.07
C THR A 23 -15.84 -45.63 0.71
N THR A 24 -17.09 -45.37 1.07
CA THR A 24 -17.98 -46.28 1.81
C THR A 24 -19.27 -46.56 1.04
N SER A 25 -19.87 -47.74 1.26
CA SER A 25 -21.13 -48.14 0.62
C SER A 25 -22.37 -47.42 1.18
N VAL A 26 -22.25 -46.81 2.36
CA VAL A 26 -23.33 -46.07 3.02
C VAL A 26 -23.42 -44.67 2.41
N PRO A 27 -24.63 -44.21 2.00
CA PRO A 27 -24.80 -42.87 1.46
C PRO A 27 -24.53 -41.80 2.53
N ASN A 28 -23.80 -40.74 2.16
CA ASN A 28 -23.56 -39.60 3.04
C ASN A 28 -24.87 -38.83 3.25
N PRO A 29 -25.28 -38.53 4.50
CA PRO A 29 -26.50 -37.77 4.76
C PRO A 29 -26.41 -36.34 4.22
N VAL A 30 -25.20 -35.77 4.10
CA VAL A 30 -24.96 -34.42 3.59
C VAL A 30 -25.45 -34.26 2.14
N ASP A 31 -25.20 -35.25 1.28
CA ASP A 31 -25.63 -35.20 -0.12
C ASP A 31 -27.16 -35.21 -0.23
N TYR A 32 -27.82 -35.99 0.63
CA TYR A 32 -29.28 -36.00 0.73
C TYR A 32 -29.82 -34.65 1.20
N PHE A 33 -29.26 -34.08 2.27
CA PHE A 33 -29.67 -32.76 2.76
C PHE A 33 -29.46 -31.65 1.72
N GLN A 34 -28.35 -31.67 0.98
CA GLN A 34 -28.12 -30.71 -0.11
C GLN A 34 -29.16 -30.87 -1.22
N SER A 35 -29.45 -32.09 -1.65
CA SER A 35 -30.47 -32.33 -2.67
C SER A 35 -31.87 -31.90 -2.21
N ALA A 36 -32.23 -32.16 -0.95
CA ALA A 36 -33.48 -31.74 -0.36
C ALA A 36 -33.57 -30.22 -0.22
N PHE A 37 -32.49 -29.57 0.23
CA PHE A 37 -32.40 -28.10 0.30
C PHE A 37 -32.60 -27.46 -1.08
N ASN A 38 -31.93 -27.99 -2.10
CA ASN A 38 -32.02 -27.48 -3.46
C ASN A 38 -33.45 -27.59 -4.02
N TYR A 39 -34.15 -28.69 -3.73
CA TYR A 39 -35.52 -28.92 -4.20
C TYR A 39 -36.56 -28.10 -3.42
N VAL A 40 -36.43 -28.06 -2.09
CA VAL A 40 -37.42 -27.45 -1.20
C VAL A 40 -37.28 -25.93 -1.14
N LEU A 41 -36.05 -25.41 -1.21
CA LEU A 41 -35.76 -23.98 -1.00
C LEU A 41 -35.21 -23.30 -2.24
N ASP A 42 -34.09 -23.77 -2.81
CA ASP A 42 -33.46 -23.03 -3.92
C ASP A 42 -34.31 -23.00 -5.20
N SER A 43 -34.97 -24.10 -5.55
CA SER A 43 -35.82 -24.17 -6.74
C SER A 43 -37.00 -23.19 -6.69
N PRO A 44 -37.85 -23.17 -5.64
CA PRO A 44 -38.93 -22.19 -5.56
C PRO A 44 -38.40 -20.75 -5.44
N VAL A 45 -37.29 -20.51 -4.72
CA VAL A 45 -36.66 -19.18 -4.66
C VAL A 45 -36.18 -18.72 -6.05
N GLY A 46 -35.60 -19.62 -6.84
CA GLY A 46 -35.19 -19.36 -8.22
C GLY A 46 -36.38 -18.99 -9.12
N LEU A 47 -37.54 -19.65 -8.95
CA LEU A 47 -38.76 -19.31 -9.69
C LEU A 47 -39.28 -17.91 -9.32
N ILE A 48 -39.29 -17.57 -8.03
CA ILE A 48 -39.69 -16.24 -7.55
C ILE A 48 -38.73 -15.17 -8.08
N ARG A 49 -37.42 -15.41 -8.02
CA ARG A 49 -36.39 -14.51 -8.58
C ARG A 49 -36.63 -14.29 -10.07
N GLY A 50 -36.84 -15.36 -10.85
CA GLY A 50 -37.13 -15.25 -12.28
C GLY A 50 -38.44 -14.52 -12.58
N TRP A 51 -39.45 -14.64 -11.71
CA TRP A 51 -40.70 -13.87 -11.82
C TRP A 51 -40.49 -12.37 -11.57
N ILE A 52 -39.71 -12.01 -10.53
CA ILE A 52 -39.36 -10.63 -10.21
C ILE A 52 -38.52 -10.01 -11.33
N GLU A 53 -37.50 -10.73 -11.84
CA GLU A 53 -36.66 -10.26 -12.94
C GLU A 53 -37.48 -9.99 -14.22
N ARG A 54 -38.47 -10.84 -14.53
CA ARG A 54 -39.41 -10.58 -15.64
C ARG A 54 -40.21 -9.30 -15.43
N TRP A 55 -40.62 -8.99 -14.21
CA TRP A 55 -41.37 -7.77 -13.91
C TRP A 55 -40.47 -6.53 -13.97
N GLN A 56 -39.27 -6.58 -13.38
CA GLN A 56 -38.28 -5.51 -13.45
C GLN A 56 -37.82 -5.24 -14.90
N ASN A 57 -37.68 -6.28 -15.71
CA ASN A 57 -37.29 -6.15 -17.11
C ASN A 57 -38.32 -5.39 -17.97
N ARG A 58 -39.59 -5.30 -17.54
CA ARG A 58 -40.61 -4.49 -18.22
C ARG A 58 -40.35 -2.99 -18.06
N ASN A 59 -39.81 -2.57 -16.91
CA ASN A 59 -39.57 -1.16 -16.57
C ASN A 59 -38.12 -0.98 -16.05
N LYS A 60 -37.15 -0.90 -16.97
CA LYS A 60 -35.74 -0.68 -16.60
C LYS A 60 -35.44 0.80 -16.34
N PHE A 61 -34.94 1.11 -15.14
CA PHE A 61 -34.43 2.44 -14.80
C PHE A 61 -32.91 2.47 -14.89
N TYR A 62 -32.37 3.47 -15.59
CA TYR A 62 -30.93 3.67 -15.72
C TYR A 62 -30.44 4.69 -14.70
N TYR A 63 -29.33 4.37 -14.02
CA TYR A 63 -28.60 5.31 -13.17
C TYR A 63 -27.16 5.42 -13.67
N TYR A 64 -26.56 6.60 -13.46
CA TYR A 64 -25.20 6.89 -13.91
C TYR A 64 -24.33 7.23 -12.71
N HIS A 65 -23.05 6.86 -12.81
CA HIS A 65 -22.05 7.25 -11.83
C HIS A 65 -21.63 8.70 -12.10
N GLN A 66 -21.68 9.54 -11.07
CA GLN A 66 -21.29 10.94 -11.17
C GLN A 66 -19.78 11.05 -11.43
N LYS A 67 -19.40 11.76 -12.49
CA LYS A 67 -18.01 12.03 -12.85
C LYS A 67 -17.70 13.49 -12.55
N PHE A 68 -16.80 13.72 -11.60
CA PHE A 68 -16.34 15.06 -11.30
C PHE A 68 -15.08 15.39 -12.11
N ARG A 69 -15.04 16.59 -12.70
CA ARG A 69 -13.82 17.14 -13.28
C ARG A 69 -12.82 17.50 -12.17
N ARG A 70 -11.52 17.47 -12.49
CA ARG A 70 -10.49 17.96 -11.57
C ARG A 70 -10.54 19.49 -11.53
N VAL A 71 -10.31 20.03 -10.34
CA VAL A 71 -10.23 21.44 -10.00
C VAL A 71 -8.76 21.73 -9.63
N PRO A 72 -8.24 22.95 -9.82
CA PRO A 72 -6.91 23.32 -9.32
C PRO A 72 -6.76 23.04 -7.81
N ASP A 73 -5.58 22.56 -7.44
CA ASP A 73 -5.24 22.28 -6.04
C ASP A 73 -4.90 23.55 -5.26
N LEU A 74 -4.90 23.46 -3.92
CA LEU A 74 -4.64 24.58 -3.02
C LEU A 74 -3.27 25.26 -3.24
N SER A 75 -2.29 24.55 -3.82
CA SER A 75 -0.96 25.10 -4.12
C SER A 75 -0.94 26.11 -5.27
N GLN A 76 -1.97 26.10 -6.12
CA GLN A 76 -2.09 26.97 -7.30
C GLN A 76 -2.94 28.21 -7.02
N CYS A 77 -3.74 28.18 -5.95
CA CYS A 77 -4.59 29.29 -5.55
C CYS A 77 -3.77 30.48 -5.02
N LEU A 78 -4.24 31.69 -5.32
CA LEU A 78 -3.68 32.92 -4.75
C LEU A 78 -4.07 33.07 -3.28
N GLU A 79 -3.28 33.83 -2.53
CA GLU A 79 -3.56 34.14 -1.13
C GLU A 79 -4.79 35.05 -1.01
N GLY A 80 -5.82 34.61 -0.27
CA GLY A 80 -7.04 35.38 -0.03
C GLY A 80 -8.19 35.11 -1.02
N ASP A 81 -8.01 34.23 -2.01
CA ASP A 81 -9.09 33.80 -2.91
C ASP A 81 -9.91 32.66 -2.28
N TYR A 82 -11.03 33.01 -1.66
CA TYR A 82 -11.92 32.06 -0.99
C TYR A 82 -12.66 31.11 -1.93
N LEU A 83 -12.91 31.50 -3.18
CA LEU A 83 -13.61 30.65 -4.15
C LEU A 83 -12.70 29.50 -4.57
N CYS A 84 -11.45 29.79 -4.90
CA CYS A 84 -10.45 28.78 -5.22
C CYS A 84 -10.25 27.80 -4.04
N TYR A 85 -10.19 28.32 -2.81
CA TYR A 85 -10.06 27.47 -1.62
C TYR A 85 -11.25 26.54 -1.42
N TYR A 86 -12.47 27.06 -1.60
CA TYR A 86 -13.67 26.25 -1.43
C TYR A 86 -13.72 25.09 -2.42
N GLU A 87 -13.42 25.33 -3.70
CA GLU A 87 -13.42 24.27 -4.71
C GLU A 87 -12.29 23.25 -4.47
N ALA A 88 -11.09 23.71 -4.12
CA ALA A 88 -9.95 22.85 -3.81
C ALA A 88 -10.21 21.99 -2.55
N GLU A 89 -10.82 22.55 -1.51
CA GLU A 89 -11.21 21.80 -0.31
C GLU A 89 -12.31 20.77 -0.60
N ALA A 90 -13.28 21.10 -1.45
CA ALA A 90 -14.30 20.16 -1.88
C ALA A 90 -13.73 19.01 -2.72
N GLN A 91 -12.71 19.26 -3.53
CA GLN A 91 -11.95 18.24 -4.26
C GLN A 91 -11.20 17.32 -3.29
N TRP A 92 -10.43 17.90 -2.37
CA TRP A 92 -9.68 17.14 -1.36
C TRP A 92 -10.58 16.27 -0.47
N ARG A 93 -11.75 16.77 -0.05
CA ARG A 93 -12.71 16.00 0.76
C ARG A 93 -13.23 14.78 0.01
N ARG A 94 -13.51 14.92 -1.29
CA ARG A 94 -13.95 13.80 -2.14
C ARG A 94 -12.83 12.77 -2.31
N ASP A 95 -11.61 13.21 -2.62
CA ASP A 95 -10.48 12.29 -2.79
C ASP A 95 -10.17 11.55 -1.47
N ARG A 96 -10.31 12.21 -0.31
CA ARG A 96 -10.20 11.55 1.00
C ARG A 96 -11.24 10.45 1.22
N MET A 97 -12.50 10.67 0.82
CA MET A 97 -13.54 9.64 0.91
C MET A 97 -13.23 8.46 -0.02
N VAL A 98 -12.76 8.74 -1.23
CA VAL A 98 -12.33 7.69 -2.18
C VAL A 98 -11.17 6.88 -1.62
N ASP A 99 -10.18 7.53 -1.01
CA ASP A 99 -9.04 6.85 -0.39
C ASP A 99 -9.43 5.98 0.82
N GLN A 100 -10.48 6.37 1.57
CA GLN A 100 -11.04 5.53 2.63
C GLN A 100 -11.63 4.24 2.08
N GLU A 101 -12.41 4.34 1.00
CA GLU A 101 -12.98 3.18 0.31
C GLU A 101 -11.89 2.29 -0.31
N ILE A 102 -10.80 2.87 -0.83
CA ILE A 102 -9.66 2.09 -1.35
C ILE A 102 -9.03 1.24 -0.24
N VAL A 103 -8.83 1.81 0.95
CA VAL A 103 -8.31 1.06 2.10
C VAL A 103 -9.26 -0.06 2.49
N GLU A 104 -10.57 0.19 2.48
CA GLU A 104 -11.58 -0.79 2.86
C GLU A 104 -11.66 -1.94 1.85
N ILE A 105 -11.64 -1.67 0.54
CA ILE A 105 -11.56 -2.69 -0.52
C ILE A 105 -10.36 -3.61 -0.30
N VAL A 106 -9.19 -3.07 0.06
CA VAL A 106 -7.99 -3.88 0.29
C VAL A 106 -8.10 -4.69 1.58
N ARG A 107 -8.78 -4.18 2.61
CA ARG A 107 -9.10 -4.95 3.83
C ARG A 107 -10.06 -6.10 3.54
N GLU A 108 -11.09 -5.87 2.74
CA GLU A 108 -12.05 -6.90 2.33
C GLU A 108 -11.37 -8.03 1.56
N ARG A 109 -10.41 -7.70 0.68
CA ARG A 109 -9.57 -8.72 0.01
C ARG A 109 -8.84 -9.59 1.02
N MET A 110 -8.10 -8.97 1.93
CA MET A 110 -7.32 -9.69 2.94
C MET A 110 -8.22 -10.57 3.81
N ALA A 111 -9.40 -10.07 4.20
CA ALA A 111 -10.40 -10.85 4.93
C ALA A 111 -10.94 -12.03 4.10
N ALA A 112 -11.23 -11.82 2.81
CA ALA A 112 -11.69 -12.86 1.92
C ALA A 112 -10.62 -13.95 1.69
N CYS A 113 -9.35 -13.56 1.53
CA CYS A 113 -8.23 -14.48 1.41
C CYS A 113 -8.05 -15.32 2.68
N LYS A 114 -8.08 -14.67 3.85
CA LYS A 114 -8.04 -15.35 5.15
C LYS A 114 -9.14 -16.40 5.29
N GLN A 115 -10.37 -16.04 4.91
CA GLN A 115 -11.52 -16.94 4.98
C GLN A 115 -11.41 -18.13 4.02
N ARG A 116 -10.82 -17.93 2.83
CA ARG A 116 -10.67 -18.98 1.81
C ARG A 116 -9.59 -19.99 2.15
N GLU A 117 -8.46 -19.53 2.70
CA GLU A 117 -7.28 -20.36 2.93
C GLU A 117 -7.30 -21.12 4.26
N GLY A 118 -8.06 -20.63 5.24
CA GLY A 118 -8.22 -21.25 6.55
C GLY A 118 -6.87 -21.45 7.27
N PRO A 119 -6.42 -22.70 7.50
CA PRO A 119 -5.18 -22.96 8.24
C PRO A 119 -3.91 -22.50 7.51
N ASN A 120 -3.91 -22.46 6.17
CA ASN A 120 -2.73 -22.13 5.36
C ASN A 120 -2.62 -20.62 5.02
N GLN A 121 -3.36 -19.77 5.74
CA GLN A 121 -3.47 -18.33 5.49
C GLN A 121 -2.13 -17.57 5.45
N PHE A 122 -1.12 -18.03 6.19
CA PHE A 122 0.14 -17.27 6.32
C PHE A 122 1.04 -17.39 5.09
N GLN A 123 0.93 -18.48 4.33
CA GLN A 123 1.81 -18.74 3.19
C GLN A 123 1.22 -18.20 1.88
N ASN A 124 -0.08 -18.42 1.67
CA ASN A 124 -0.72 -18.10 0.40
C ASN A 124 -1.19 -16.62 0.37
N CYS A 125 -1.59 -16.04 1.51
CA CYS A 125 -2.06 -14.66 1.61
C CYS A 125 -0.97 -13.57 1.70
N ALA A 126 0.31 -13.92 1.53
CA ALA A 126 1.43 -12.98 1.76
C ALA A 126 1.32 -11.70 0.90
N LYS A 127 0.91 -11.83 -0.36
CA LYS A 127 0.78 -10.71 -1.29
C LYS A 127 -0.25 -9.68 -0.84
N GLU A 128 -1.39 -10.15 -0.33
CA GLU A 128 -2.46 -9.25 0.11
C GLU A 128 -2.10 -8.54 1.42
N MET A 129 -1.37 -9.21 2.31
CA MET A 129 -0.85 -8.59 3.52
C MET A 129 0.17 -7.49 3.19
N GLU A 130 1.08 -7.71 2.25
CA GLU A 130 2.02 -6.70 1.78
C GLU A 130 1.31 -5.50 1.16
N LEU A 131 0.30 -5.74 0.32
CA LEU A 131 -0.52 -4.68 -0.27
C LEU A 131 -1.26 -3.87 0.80
N LEU A 132 -1.85 -4.54 1.78
CA LEU A 132 -2.51 -3.88 2.91
C LEU A 132 -1.53 -3.01 3.69
N ALA A 133 -0.32 -3.51 3.98
CA ALA A 133 0.71 -2.76 4.69
C ALA A 133 1.15 -1.51 3.91
N GLN A 134 1.34 -1.62 2.59
CA GLN A 134 1.71 -0.50 1.73
C GLN A 134 0.61 0.56 1.67
N VAL A 135 -0.64 0.16 1.45
CA VAL A 135 -1.79 1.07 1.31
C VAL A 135 -2.10 1.76 2.64
N THR A 136 -2.09 1.02 3.75
CA THR A 136 -2.32 1.60 5.08
C THR A 136 -1.21 2.56 5.50
N LYS A 137 0.05 2.24 5.19
CA LYS A 137 1.18 3.17 5.39
C LYS A 137 1.00 4.45 4.56
N ALA A 138 0.73 4.32 3.26
CA ALA A 138 0.51 5.48 2.39
C ALA A 138 -0.69 6.34 2.82
N TYR A 139 -1.76 5.71 3.34
CA TYR A 139 -2.92 6.41 3.88
C TYR A 139 -2.57 7.15 5.18
N GLN A 140 -1.87 6.50 6.11
CA GLN A 140 -1.43 7.11 7.37
C GLN A 140 -0.43 8.26 7.12
N ASP A 141 0.46 8.10 6.14
CA ASP A 141 1.37 9.16 5.73
C ASP A 141 0.57 10.36 5.20
N ARG A 142 -0.42 10.16 4.32
CA ARG A 142 -1.23 11.26 3.79
C ARG A 142 -2.12 11.92 4.84
N TYR A 143 -2.90 11.14 5.58
CA TYR A 143 -4.01 11.64 6.40
C TYR A 143 -3.83 11.48 7.92
N GLY A 144 -2.77 10.81 8.38
CA GLY A 144 -2.49 10.66 9.82
C GLY A 144 -2.25 11.99 10.52
N GLU A 145 -2.68 12.12 11.78
CA GLU A 145 -2.46 13.31 12.62
C GLU A 145 -3.02 14.65 12.07
N LEU A 146 -3.94 14.62 11.11
CA LEU A 146 -4.58 15.86 10.60
C LEU A 146 -5.57 16.50 11.58
N GLY A 147 -5.89 15.80 12.69
CA GLY A 147 -6.90 16.22 13.66
C GLY A 147 -8.34 16.10 13.15
N PHE A 148 -9.30 16.48 14.00
CA PHE A 148 -10.72 16.46 13.65
C PHE A 148 -11.06 17.48 12.54
N HIS A 149 -10.51 18.69 12.62
CA HIS A 149 -10.64 19.74 11.62
C HIS A 149 -9.58 19.63 10.51
N GLY A 150 -9.36 18.43 9.99
CA GLY A 150 -8.41 18.19 8.91
C GLY A 150 -8.89 18.82 7.60
N ASN A 151 -8.13 19.77 7.07
CA ASN A 151 -8.40 20.49 5.81
C ASN A 151 -7.30 20.24 4.78
N ALA A 152 -7.54 20.64 3.52
CA ALA A 152 -6.52 20.58 2.46
C ALA A 152 -5.26 21.37 2.84
N ARG A 153 -5.41 22.49 3.57
CA ARG A 153 -4.29 23.32 4.05
C ARG A 153 -3.39 22.57 5.02
N THR A 154 -3.94 21.85 5.99
CA THR A 154 -3.12 21.10 6.96
C THR A 154 -2.42 19.91 6.29
N CYS A 155 -3.09 19.25 5.34
CA CYS A 155 -2.48 18.24 4.49
C CYS A 155 -1.26 18.78 3.72
N LEU A 156 -1.39 19.96 3.11
CA LEU A 156 -0.30 20.62 2.37
C LEU A 156 0.87 21.00 3.28
N MET A 157 0.60 21.48 4.50
CA MET A 157 1.67 21.77 5.48
C MET A 157 2.38 20.50 5.94
N LYS A 158 1.66 19.39 6.16
CA LYS A 158 2.25 18.08 6.46
C LYS A 158 3.14 17.59 5.32
N GLN A 159 2.68 17.73 4.08
CA GLN A 159 3.46 17.37 2.90
C GLN A 159 4.75 18.20 2.81
N LYS A 160 4.66 19.51 3.05
CA LYS A 160 5.84 20.39 3.10
C LYS A 160 6.83 19.94 4.18
N HIS A 161 6.35 19.56 5.37
CA HIS A 161 7.21 19.06 6.44
C HIS A 161 8.00 17.82 6.00
N ARG A 162 7.33 16.82 5.42
CA ARG A 162 7.97 15.62 4.89
C ARG A 162 9.02 15.93 3.82
N MET A 163 8.70 16.80 2.87
CA MET A 163 9.63 17.19 1.81
C MET A 163 10.88 17.88 2.38
N MET A 164 10.75 18.64 3.46
CA MET A 164 11.90 19.26 4.13
C MET A 164 12.74 18.24 4.91
N GLU A 165 12.12 17.24 5.53
CA GLU A 165 12.81 16.14 6.20
C GLU A 165 13.58 15.26 5.22
N GLU A 166 12.96 14.88 4.11
CA GLU A 166 13.58 14.11 3.03
C GLU A 166 14.77 14.85 2.42
N ARG A 167 14.64 16.16 2.19
CA ARG A 167 15.77 17.00 1.73
C ARG A 167 16.91 17.02 2.73
N LYS A 168 16.61 17.18 4.03
CA LYS A 168 17.63 17.15 5.09
C LYS A 168 18.31 15.79 5.23
N ALA A 169 17.59 14.71 5.00
CA ALA A 169 18.14 13.36 5.02
C ALA A 169 19.00 13.05 3.77
N ALA A 170 18.61 13.60 2.61
CA ALA A 170 19.32 13.40 1.35
C ALA A 170 20.60 14.23 1.24
N VAL A 171 20.66 15.42 1.88
CA VAL A 171 21.88 16.20 1.98
C VAL A 171 22.77 15.57 3.04
N PRO A 172 23.92 14.94 2.69
CA PRO A 172 24.85 14.47 3.70
C PRO A 172 25.35 15.68 4.51
N PRO A 173 25.57 15.52 5.82
CA PRO A 173 25.89 16.64 6.69
C PRO A 173 27.13 17.41 6.18
N GLN A 174 27.16 18.73 6.37
CA GLN A 174 28.19 19.66 5.89
C GLN A 174 29.64 19.18 6.13
N TRP A 175 29.87 18.39 7.18
CA TRP A 175 31.17 17.79 7.52
C TRP A 175 31.68 16.76 6.49
N CYS A 176 30.81 16.19 5.66
CA CYS A 176 31.18 15.28 4.56
C CYS A 176 31.66 16.03 3.29
N TRP A 177 31.50 17.36 3.23
CA TRP A 177 31.81 18.17 2.06
C TRP A 177 33.16 18.91 2.13
N TYR A 178 33.90 18.81 3.25
CA TYR A 178 35.24 19.41 3.37
C TYR A 178 36.34 18.33 3.30
N PRO A 179 37.07 18.19 2.17
CA PRO A 179 38.24 17.31 2.10
C PRO A 179 39.35 17.73 3.08
N SER A 180 39.38 19.00 3.48
CA SER A 180 40.44 19.59 4.30
C SER A 180 40.29 19.35 5.81
N ALA A 181 39.17 18.80 6.28
CA ALA A 181 39.03 18.46 7.71
C ALA A 181 39.83 17.20 8.13
N CYS A 182 40.33 16.40 7.17
CA CYS A 182 41.30 15.32 7.45
C CYS A 182 42.76 15.80 7.51
N CYS A 183 43.08 17.04 7.12
CA CYS A 183 44.47 17.53 7.07
C CYS A 183 44.88 18.44 8.24
N PHE A 184 43.94 18.90 9.09
CA PHE A 184 44.28 19.88 10.15
C PHE A 184 44.68 19.26 11.50
N LEU A 185 44.55 17.95 11.65
CA LEU A 185 45.14 17.21 12.76
C LEU A 185 46.41 16.57 12.23
N GLY A 186 47.55 17.22 12.46
CA GLY A 186 48.90 16.67 12.29
C GLY A 186 49.12 15.45 13.20
N LEU A 187 48.40 14.37 12.91
CA LEU A 187 48.54 13.06 13.52
C LEU A 187 49.27 12.18 12.53
N HIS A 188 50.52 11.92 12.88
CA HIS A 188 51.52 11.19 12.11
C HIS A 188 51.22 9.68 11.99
N ASN A 189 49.95 9.28 11.80
CA ASN A 189 49.60 7.88 11.69
C ASN A 189 48.52 7.64 10.63
N LYS A 190 48.95 7.05 9.50
CA LYS A 190 48.18 6.72 8.28
C LYS A 190 47.04 5.70 8.46
N GLN A 191 46.63 5.38 9.70
CA GLN A 191 45.71 4.28 9.99
C GLN A 191 44.29 4.68 10.37
N ILE A 192 44.00 5.97 10.56
CA ILE A 192 42.66 6.40 11.04
C ILE A 192 41.72 6.79 9.89
N CYS A 193 42.22 7.00 8.66
CA CYS A 193 41.38 7.38 7.52
C CYS A 193 40.79 6.20 6.72
N THR A 194 41.12 4.94 7.05
CA THR A 194 40.56 3.75 6.37
C THR A 194 39.51 3.00 7.19
N ALA A 195 39.25 3.40 8.43
CA ALA A 195 38.22 2.79 9.25
C ALA A 195 36.97 3.67 9.27
N GLY A 196 36.16 3.56 8.23
CA GLY A 196 34.74 3.87 8.28
C GLY A 196 34.05 2.92 9.29
N LEU A 197 34.24 3.16 10.58
CA LEU A 197 33.37 2.67 11.63
C LEU A 197 32.22 3.67 11.74
N CYS A 198 31.19 3.45 10.94
CA CYS A 198 29.85 3.96 11.23
C CYS A 198 29.43 3.37 12.57
N ILE A 199 29.74 4.08 13.67
CA ILE A 199 28.95 3.97 14.88
C ILE A 199 27.61 4.62 14.54
N LEU A 200 26.71 3.79 13.98
CA LEU A 200 25.28 4.06 13.99
C LEU A 200 24.88 4.17 15.46
N SER A 201 24.88 5.40 15.95
CA SER A 201 24.03 5.76 17.08
C SER A 201 22.60 5.51 16.62
N LEU A 202 22.08 4.35 16.99
CA LEU A 202 20.66 4.02 16.91
C LEU A 202 19.88 5.10 17.67
N LYS A 203 19.38 6.09 16.95
CA LYS A 203 18.22 6.84 17.41
C LYS A 203 16.99 5.98 17.14
N SER A 204 16.60 5.27 18.19
CA SER A 204 15.30 4.64 18.41
C SER A 204 14.16 5.38 17.70
N SER A 205 13.57 4.74 16.68
CA SER A 205 12.14 4.83 16.32
C SER A 205 11.84 3.93 15.11
N ALA A 206 11.97 2.62 15.30
CA ALA A 206 11.35 1.66 14.38
C ALA A 206 10.92 0.40 15.17
N SER A 207 9.73 -0.04 14.85
CA SER A 207 8.88 -1.07 15.47
C SER A 207 9.53 -2.47 15.58
N PRO A 208 9.03 -3.34 16.48
CA PRO A 208 9.70 -4.57 16.86
C PRO A 208 9.27 -5.75 15.97
N GLN A 209 9.73 -5.85 14.72
CA GLN A 209 9.63 -7.10 13.95
C GLN A 209 10.67 -7.11 12.82
N LEU A 210 11.86 -7.67 13.08
CA LEU A 210 12.77 -8.28 12.10
C LEU A 210 14.00 -8.83 12.83
N GLN A 211 13.78 -9.83 13.68
CA GLN A 211 14.81 -10.78 14.09
C GLN A 211 14.39 -12.15 13.56
N ALA A 212 14.69 -12.41 12.30
CA ALA A 212 14.76 -13.77 11.77
C ALA A 212 15.52 -13.75 10.44
N LEU A 213 16.40 -14.75 10.29
CA LEU A 213 17.19 -15.10 9.11
C LEU A 213 18.48 -14.30 8.94
N GLY A 214 19.57 -14.92 9.41
CA GLY A 214 20.91 -14.55 9.00
C GLY A 214 21.17 -14.90 7.54
N ALA A 215 22.09 -14.17 6.93
CA ALA A 215 23.04 -14.68 5.94
C ALA A 215 24.03 -13.56 5.64
N ALA A 216 25.30 -13.93 5.65
CA ALA A 216 26.39 -13.13 5.15
C ALA A 216 26.19 -12.83 3.66
N THR A 217 26.36 -11.58 3.26
CA THR A 217 26.84 -11.24 1.91
C THR A 217 27.70 -9.98 2.00
N VAL A 218 29.00 -10.20 1.85
CA VAL A 218 30.01 -9.20 1.55
C VAL A 218 29.69 -8.62 0.17
N GLY A 219 29.24 -7.36 0.12
CA GLY A 219 29.06 -6.61 -1.11
C GLY A 219 30.28 -5.72 -1.35
N ILE A 220 31.26 -6.25 -2.08
CA ILE A 220 32.38 -5.48 -2.66
C ILE A 220 31.78 -4.53 -3.69
N CYS A 221 32.03 -3.22 -3.55
CA CYS A 221 31.78 -2.25 -4.61
C CYS A 221 33.07 -2.10 -5.44
N PRO A 222 33.10 -2.54 -6.71
CA PRO A 222 34.25 -2.41 -7.59
C PRO A 222 34.13 -1.11 -8.35
N LEU A 223 34.87 -0.07 -7.98
CA LEU A 223 35.12 1.11 -8.83
C LEU A 223 36.34 1.85 -8.27
N LEU A 224 37.50 1.24 -8.44
CA LEU A 224 38.80 1.91 -8.28
C LEU A 224 39.65 1.50 -9.47
N GLN A 225 39.35 2.12 -10.60
CA GLN A 225 40.27 2.16 -11.73
C GLN A 225 40.38 3.59 -12.22
N ASN A 226 41.61 4.09 -12.04
CA ASN A 226 42.25 5.10 -12.86
C ASN A 226 41.82 6.56 -12.64
N THR A 227 42.49 7.21 -11.68
CA THR A 227 43.06 8.54 -11.93
C THR A 227 44.43 8.64 -11.26
N VAL A 228 45.45 8.51 -12.10
CA VAL A 228 46.85 8.84 -11.81
C VAL A 228 46.91 10.35 -11.57
N CYS A 229 47.22 10.78 -10.35
CA CYS A 229 47.58 12.17 -10.09
C CYS A 229 48.96 12.43 -10.73
N ALA A 230 48.94 13.12 -11.86
CA ALA A 230 50.14 13.70 -12.46
C ALA A 230 50.67 14.81 -11.54
N ALA A 231 51.86 14.61 -10.98
CA ALA A 231 52.67 15.67 -10.40
C ALA A 231 53.75 16.04 -11.43
N LEU A 232 53.60 17.22 -12.05
CA LEU A 232 54.70 17.90 -12.74
C LEU A 232 55.48 18.77 -11.73
N PRO A 233 56.78 18.99 -11.95
CA PRO A 233 57.71 19.51 -10.95
C PRO A 233 57.87 21.04 -11.00
N TRP A 234 58.16 21.60 -9.82
CA TRP A 234 59.03 22.77 -9.54
C TRP A 234 58.89 24.04 -10.39
N LEU A 235 58.34 25.09 -9.77
CA LEU A 235 58.90 26.45 -9.70
C LEU A 235 58.21 27.24 -8.58
#